data_AF-A0A1A7QFM9-F1
#
_entry.id   AF-A0A1A7QFM9-F1
#
_cell.length_a   1.000
_cell.length_b   1.000
_cell.length_c   1.000
_cell.angle_alpha   90.00
_cell.angle_beta   90.00
_cell.angle_gamma   90.00
#
_symmetry.space_group_name_H-M   'P 1'
#
loop_
_entity.id
_entity.type
_entity.pdbx_description
1 polymer ?
#
loop_
_entity_poly.entity_id
_entity_poly.type
_entity_poly.pdbx_seq_one_letter_code
_entity_poly.pdbx_strand_id
1 'polypeptide(L)'
;MNTRLALVGAAALATLTLAACGDTDDASMEAEADTVEMPANEALEGLDEAPVMDPQANTVESEPVRTTAPAAVAQEQEIEEASENAAANAAAAADAMIEE
;
A
#
# COMPACT_ATOMS: atom_id res chain seq x y z
N MET A 1 38.91 19.80 -24.81
CA MET A 1 38.38 19.46 -23.47
C MET A 1 37.26 18.45 -23.66
N ASN A 2 37.49 17.21 -23.22
CA ASN A 2 36.57 16.11 -23.47
C ASN A 2 35.33 16.30 -22.59
N THR A 3 34.26 16.86 -23.14
CA THR A 3 32.97 17.08 -22.48
C THR A 3 32.40 15.82 -21.82
N ARG A 4 32.76 14.64 -22.34
CA ARG A 4 32.45 13.33 -21.76
C ARG A 4 33.11 13.08 -20.40
N LEU A 5 34.36 13.51 -20.20
CA LEU A 5 35.03 13.39 -18.89
C LEU A 5 34.42 14.37 -17.86
N ALA A 6 33.99 15.55 -18.31
CA ALA A 6 33.34 16.53 -17.43
C ALA A 6 31.98 16.04 -16.90
N LEU A 7 31.22 15.35 -17.75
CA LEU A 7 29.90 14.81 -17.40
C LEU A 7 30.00 13.63 -16.41
N VAL A 8 30.98 12.75 -16.61
CA VAL A 8 31.27 11.63 -15.68
C VAL A 8 31.75 12.15 -14.32
N GLY A 9 32.59 13.20 -14.30
CA GLY A 9 33.04 13.83 -13.06
C GLY A 9 31.91 14.49 -12.26
N ALA A 10 30.98 15.15 -12.94
CA ALA A 10 29.82 15.78 -12.28
C ALA A 10 28.86 14.74 -11.69
N ALA A 11 28.63 13.62 -12.38
CA ALA A 11 27.79 12.53 -11.88
C ALA A 11 28.38 11.86 -10.63
N ALA A 12 29.71 11.69 -10.58
CA ALA A 12 30.39 11.10 -9.43
C ALA A 12 30.36 11.99 -8.17
N LEU A 13 30.32 13.32 -8.34
CA LEU A 13 30.16 14.25 -7.23
C LEU A 13 28.71 14.30 -6.73
N ALA A 14 27.74 14.21 -7.64
CA ALA A 14 26.32 14.21 -7.30
C ALA A 14 25.92 12.99 -6.44
N THR A 15 26.50 11.81 -6.70
CA THR A 15 26.23 10.60 -5.89
C THR A 15 26.84 10.71 -4.48
N LEU A 16 27.99 11.35 -4.32
CA LEU A 16 28.61 11.60 -3.01
C LEU A 16 27.79 12.59 -2.17
N THR A 17 27.19 13.61 -2.78
CA THR A 17 26.32 14.56 -2.08
C THR A 17 24.93 13.98 -1.78
N LEU A 18 24.44 13.04 -2.59
CA LEU A 18 23.17 12.35 -2.33
C LEU A 18 23.28 11.40 -1.12
N ALA A 19 24.44 10.76 -0.93
CA ALA A 19 24.70 9.94 0.26
C ALA A 19 24.78 10.78 1.55
N ALA A 20 25.13 12.07 1.46
CA ALA A 20 25.13 12.98 2.61
C ALA A 20 23.76 13.65 2.87
N CYS A 21 22.84 13.59 1.91
CA CYS A 21 21.47 14.13 2.04
C CYS A 21 20.41 13.01 2.14
N GLY A 22 20.85 11.76 2.20
CA GLY A 22 20.04 10.54 2.27
C GLY A 22 20.44 9.61 3.41
N ASP A 23 21.12 10.13 4.44
CA ASP A 23 21.13 9.54 5.78
C ASP A 23 19.78 9.85 6.45
N THR A 24 18.71 9.41 5.77
CA THR A 24 17.37 9.37 6.33
C THR A 24 17.35 8.15 7.21
N ASP A 25 16.95 8.35 8.47
CA ASP A 25 16.64 7.31 9.46
C ASP A 25 16.21 6.00 8.78
N ASP A 26 16.83 4.91 9.22
CA ASP A 26 16.48 3.56 8.80
C ASP A 26 14.96 3.35 8.90
N ALA A 27 14.27 3.40 7.75
CA ALA A 27 12.82 3.21 7.68
C ALA A 27 12.40 1.78 8.07
N SER A 28 13.36 0.90 8.34
CA SER A 28 13.15 -0.44 8.88
C SER A 28 13.00 -0.44 10.40
N MET A 29 13.33 0.67 11.08
CA MET A 29 12.95 0.85 12.48
C MET A 29 11.48 1.21 12.52
N GLU A 30 10.65 0.25 12.94
CA GLU A 30 9.26 0.51 13.30
C GLU A 30 9.27 1.57 14.40
N ALA A 31 8.83 2.78 14.08
CA ALA A 31 8.47 3.74 15.10
C ALA A 31 7.31 3.13 15.88
N GLU A 32 7.61 2.58 17.07
CA GLU A 32 6.60 2.20 18.04
C GLU A 32 5.86 3.49 18.40
N ALA A 33 4.71 3.69 17.76
CA ALA A 33 3.78 4.71 18.20
C ALA A 33 3.33 4.24 19.58
N ASP A 34 3.93 4.82 20.62
CA ASP A 34 3.38 4.75 21.97
C ASP A 34 1.91 5.15 21.84
N THR A 35 1.02 4.16 21.94
CA THR A 35 -0.41 4.40 21.94
C THR A 35 -0.70 5.08 23.25
N VAL A 36 -0.51 6.41 23.30
CA VAL A 36 -0.88 7.21 24.46
C VAL A 36 -2.32 6.85 24.79
N GLU A 37 -2.52 6.22 25.94
CA GLU A 37 -3.82 5.83 26.47
C GLU A 37 -4.55 7.08 26.95
N MET A 38 -4.75 8.04 26.04
CA MET A 38 -5.60 9.20 26.27
C MET A 38 -7.04 8.69 26.30
N PRO A 39 -7.74 8.75 27.45
CA PRO A 39 -9.13 8.35 27.53
C PRO A 39 -9.92 9.14 26.48
N ALA A 40 -10.86 8.49 25.79
CA ALA A 40 -11.65 9.14 24.73
C ALA A 40 -12.35 10.43 25.21
N ASN A 41 -12.63 10.53 26.51
CA ASN A 41 -13.25 11.67 27.17
C ASN A 41 -12.30 12.87 27.35
N GLU A 42 -10.99 12.65 27.47
CA GLU A 42 -9.99 13.72 27.63
C GLU A 42 -9.95 14.62 26.37
N ALA A 43 -10.10 14.01 25.19
CA ALA A 43 -10.20 14.74 23.92
C ALA A 43 -11.48 15.59 23.79
N LEU A 44 -12.46 15.39 24.68
CA LEU A 44 -13.73 16.13 24.71
C LEU A 44 -13.78 17.16 25.84
N GLU A 45 -12.73 17.29 26.65
CA GLU A 45 -12.66 18.29 27.72
C GLU A 45 -12.73 19.71 27.12
N GLY A 46 -13.67 20.53 27.63
CA GLY A 46 -13.88 21.90 27.16
C GLY A 46 -14.86 22.04 25.97
N LEU A 47 -15.45 20.94 25.49
CA LEU A 47 -16.60 20.99 24.59
C LEU A 47 -17.90 20.99 25.41
N ASP A 48 -18.47 22.18 25.63
CA ASP A 48 -19.78 22.35 26.25
C ASP A 48 -20.95 22.33 25.23
N GLU A 49 -20.63 22.23 23.93
CA GLU A 49 -21.63 22.27 22.85
C GLU A 49 -22.46 20.98 22.82
N ALA A 50 -23.78 21.14 22.81
CA ALA A 50 -24.67 20.00 22.64
C ALA A 50 -24.58 19.45 21.20
N PRO A 51 -24.61 18.12 21.00
CA PRO A 51 -24.61 17.55 19.66
C PRO A 51 -25.80 18.08 18.84
N VAL A 52 -25.50 18.62 17.66
CA VAL A 52 -26.53 19.14 16.75
C VAL A 52 -27.23 17.97 16.07
N MET A 53 -28.56 18.00 16.06
CA MET A 53 -29.36 16.98 15.35
C MET A 53 -29.14 17.08 13.84
N ASP A 54 -28.67 15.99 13.23
CA ASP A 54 -28.67 15.83 11.78
C ASP A 54 -30.05 15.33 11.31
N PRO A 55 -30.85 16.16 10.59
CA PRO A 55 -32.16 15.75 10.08
C PRO A 55 -32.09 14.66 9.02
N GLN A 56 -30.90 14.33 8.49
CA GLN A 56 -30.69 13.28 7.50
C GLN A 56 -30.06 12.00 8.08
N ALA A 57 -29.81 11.94 9.40
CA ALA A 57 -29.23 10.76 10.04
C ALA A 57 -30.04 9.45 9.82
N ASN A 58 -31.35 9.58 9.58
CA ASN A 58 -32.24 8.45 9.28
C ASN A 58 -32.69 8.39 7.82
N THR A 59 -32.09 9.20 6.95
CA THR A 59 -32.36 9.11 5.52
C THR A 59 -31.83 7.78 5.02
N VAL A 60 -32.75 6.90 4.63
CA VAL A 60 -32.39 5.69 3.90
C VAL A 60 -32.02 6.13 2.49
N GLU A 61 -30.73 6.29 2.24
CA GLU A 61 -30.22 6.39 0.89
C GLU A 61 -30.56 5.06 0.18
N SER A 62 -31.27 5.13 -0.94
CA SER A 62 -31.46 3.96 -1.79
C SER A 62 -30.12 3.62 -2.44
N GLU A 63 -29.28 2.94 -1.66
CA GLU A 63 -28.13 2.24 -2.20
C GLU A 63 -28.64 1.25 -3.25
N PRO A 64 -28.02 1.17 -4.43
CA PRO A 64 -28.32 0.07 -5.33
C PRO A 64 -28.05 -1.21 -4.55
N VAL A 65 -29.05 -2.09 -4.47
CA VAL A 65 -28.85 -3.46 -4.01
C VAL A 65 -27.64 -3.98 -4.76
N ARG A 66 -26.53 -4.22 -4.05
CA ARG A 66 -25.38 -4.91 -4.60
C ARG A 66 -25.81 -6.35 -4.83
N THR A 67 -26.55 -6.57 -5.92
CA THR A 67 -26.69 -7.89 -6.47
C THR A 67 -25.27 -8.32 -6.81
N THR A 68 -24.87 -9.51 -6.36
CA THR A 68 -23.67 -10.16 -6.88
C THR A 68 -23.90 -10.32 -8.38
N ALA A 69 -23.38 -9.36 -9.15
CA ALA A 69 -23.56 -9.34 -10.59
C ALA A 69 -22.86 -10.58 -11.18
N PRO A 70 -23.36 -11.15 -12.28
CA PRO A 70 -22.72 -12.29 -12.96
C PRO A 70 -21.25 -12.04 -13.34
N ALA A 71 -20.78 -10.79 -13.31
CA ALA A 71 -19.38 -10.42 -13.51
C ALA A 71 -18.45 -10.76 -12.32
N ALA A 72 -18.97 -10.92 -11.10
CA ALA A 72 -18.17 -11.31 -9.94
C ALA A 72 -17.80 -12.80 -10.04
N VAL A 73 -18.82 -13.66 -10.24
CA VAL A 73 -18.63 -15.11 -10.45
C VAL A 73 -17.81 -15.44 -11.71
N ALA A 74 -17.81 -14.59 -12.73
CA ALA A 74 -16.93 -14.75 -13.90
C ALA A 74 -15.45 -14.44 -13.57
N GLN A 75 -15.19 -13.40 -12.76
CA GLN A 75 -13.82 -13.06 -12.32
C GLN A 75 -13.25 -14.14 -11.41
N GLU A 76 -14.03 -14.71 -10.49
CA GLU A 76 -13.58 -15.80 -9.62
C GLU A 76 -13.14 -17.04 -10.43
N GLN A 77 -13.87 -17.41 -11.47
CA GLN A 77 -13.49 -18.50 -12.37
C GLN A 77 -12.19 -18.20 -13.13
N GLU A 78 -12.03 -16.98 -13.63
CA GLU A 78 -10.81 -16.57 -14.35
C GLU A 78 -9.57 -16.59 -13.43
N ILE A 79 -9.75 -16.24 -12.16
CA ILE A 79 -8.69 -16.29 -11.14
C ILE A 79 -8.32 -17.74 -10.79
N GLU A 80 -9.30 -18.64 -10.67
CA GLU A 80 -9.05 -20.07 -10.43
C GLU A 80 -8.26 -20.70 -11.59
N GLU A 81 -8.66 -20.47 -12.83
CA GLU A 81 -7.95 -20.98 -14.01
C GLU A 81 -6.52 -20.41 -14.13
N ALA A 82 -6.33 -19.13 -13.80
CA ALA A 82 -5.00 -18.52 -13.79
C ALA A 82 -4.10 -19.12 -12.71
N SER A 83 -4.65 -19.40 -11.52
CA SER A 83 -3.94 -20.02 -10.40
C SER A 83 -3.50 -21.45 -10.74
N GLU A 84 -4.39 -22.26 -11.32
CA GLU A 84 -4.08 -23.64 -11.73
C GLU A 84 -2.98 -23.68 -12.79
N ASN A 85 -3.04 -22.79 -13.79
CA ASN A 85 -2.00 -22.68 -14.81
C ASN A 85 -0.65 -22.24 -14.22
N ALA A 86 -0.64 -21.31 -13.26
CA ALA A 86 0.58 -20.89 -12.58
C ALA A 86 1.21 -22.04 -11.78
N ALA A 87 0.40 -22.83 -11.06
CA ALA A 87 0.85 -24.00 -10.32
C ALA A 87 1.41 -25.09 -11.26
N ALA A 88 0.74 -25.36 -12.38
CA ALA A 88 1.19 -26.33 -13.38
C ALA A 88 2.52 -25.91 -14.02
N ASN A 89 2.69 -24.62 -14.34
CA ASN A 89 3.93 -24.09 -14.90
C ASN A 89 5.09 -24.16 -13.89
N ALA A 90 4.82 -23.85 -12.61
CA ALA A 90 5.82 -23.97 -11.55
C ALA A 90 6.27 -25.42 -11.34
N ALA A 91 5.34 -26.38 -11.38
CA ALA A 91 5.65 -27.80 -11.30
C ALA A 91 6.49 -28.27 -12.49
N ALA A 92 6.13 -27.89 -13.72
CA ALA A 92 6.90 -28.23 -14.92
C ALA A 92 8.31 -27.62 -14.91
N ALA A 93 8.47 -26.39 -14.41
CA ALA A 93 9.77 -25.76 -14.25
C ALA A 93 10.61 -26.48 -13.18
N ALA A 94 9.99 -26.92 -12.08
CA ALA A 94 10.69 -27.67 -11.03
C ALA A 94 11.16 -29.05 -11.52
N ASP A 95 10.33 -29.78 -12.26
CA ASP A 95 10.70 -31.07 -12.85
C ASP A 95 11.84 -30.92 -13.87
N ALA A 96 11.81 -29.88 -14.71
CA ALA A 96 12.88 -29.58 -15.66
C ALA A 96 14.23 -29.27 -14.98
N MET A 97 14.22 -28.73 -13.76
CA MET A 97 15.43 -28.49 -12.96
C MET A 97 15.94 -29.76 -12.25
N ILE A 98 15.11 -30.79 -12.11
CA ILE A 98 15.47 -32.06 -11.46
C ILE A 98 16.02 -33.07 -12.48
N GLU A 99 15.66 -32.94 -13.76
CA GLU A 99 16.13 -33.79 -14.87
C GLU A 99 17.47 -33.35 -15.50
N GLU A 100 18.16 -32.34 -14.94
CA GLU A 100 19.53 -31.90 -15.32
C GLU A 100 20.57 -32.29 -14.25
#